data_AF-A0A1Q7E6Y3-F1
#
_entry.id   AF-A0A1Q7E6Y3-F1
#
_cell.length_a   1.000
_cell.length_b   1.000
_cell.length_c   1.000
_cell.angle_alpha   90.00
_cell.angle_beta   90.00
_cell.angle_gamma   90.00
#
_symmetry.space_group_name_H-M   'P 1'
#
loop_
_entity.id
_entity.type
_entity.pdbx_description
1 polymer ?
#
loop_
_entity_poly.entity_id
_entity_poly.type
_entity_poly.pdbx_seq_one_letter_code
_entity_poly.pdbx_strand_id
1 'polypeptide(L)'
;MRTLLVGCFALGLLAPQDAGLKIFKRWLDRAHSGYGSDEGPARFRNATVEAAYPGRRFYYVLTYPRGMGIARNALSLVAQVDDHGTVLPLVLASPATFRAGLRKVKTKEDARQAAAAVLILALGDPAQRRWKFEESRFTIERNKNGWVCTYSYGATYLSRVTFDKHGTLTGIDPRTPPVA
;
A
#
# COMPACT_ATOMS: atom_id res chain seq x y z
N MET A 1 30.47 -46.16 -0.15
CA MET A 1 29.24 -45.93 -0.96
C MET A 1 28.06 -45.83 0.00
N ARG A 2 27.14 -44.88 -0.24
CA ARG A 2 26.12 -44.28 0.67
C ARG A 2 26.67 -43.12 1.51
N THR A 3 26.22 -41.90 1.19
CA THR A 3 25.18 -41.16 1.94
C THR A 3 24.54 -40.12 1.02
N LEU A 4 23.21 -40.17 0.91
CA LEU A 4 22.32 -39.21 0.27
C LEU A 4 21.93 -38.12 1.27
N LEU A 5 21.84 -36.87 0.85
CA LEU A 5 21.06 -35.77 1.43
C LEU A 5 20.96 -34.70 0.35
N VAL A 6 20.00 -34.76 -0.57
CA VAL A 6 18.64 -34.20 -0.44
C VAL A 6 18.63 -32.85 0.27
N GLY A 7 18.90 -31.79 -0.49
CA GLY A 7 18.55 -30.41 -0.14
C GLY A 7 17.36 -29.98 -0.98
N CYS A 8 16.15 -30.27 -0.51
CA CYS A 8 14.90 -29.87 -1.13
C CYS A 8 14.46 -28.47 -0.66
N PHE A 9 13.98 -27.68 -1.64
CA PHE A 9 13.00 -26.58 -1.53
C PHE A 9 13.37 -25.25 -0.85
N ALA A 10 13.51 -24.23 -1.69
CA ALA A 10 12.75 -22.99 -1.57
C ALA A 10 12.53 -22.35 -2.96
N LEU A 11 11.84 -23.06 -3.86
CA LEU A 11 11.21 -22.43 -5.02
C LEU A 11 9.97 -21.68 -4.51
N GLY A 12 10.18 -20.46 -4.03
CA GLY A 12 9.07 -19.54 -3.85
C GLY A 12 8.39 -19.36 -5.20
N LEU A 13 7.18 -19.92 -5.34
CA LEU A 13 6.31 -19.67 -6.48
C LEU A 13 5.94 -18.19 -6.48
N LEU A 14 6.82 -17.37 -7.03
CA LEU A 14 6.47 -16.08 -7.58
C LEU A 14 5.49 -16.40 -8.71
N ALA A 15 4.18 -16.30 -8.45
CA ALA A 15 3.20 -16.29 -9.52
C ALA A 15 3.73 -15.35 -10.62
N PRO A 16 3.75 -15.74 -11.90
CA PRO A 16 4.27 -14.87 -12.95
C PRO A 16 3.59 -13.51 -12.86
N GLN A 17 4.34 -12.44 -13.16
CA GLN A 17 3.92 -11.04 -12.97
C GLN A 17 2.52 -10.75 -13.55
N ASP A 18 2.16 -11.45 -14.63
CA ASP A 18 0.88 -11.38 -15.32
C ASP A 18 -0.29 -12.07 -14.61
N ALA A 19 -0.04 -13.06 -13.76
CA ALA A 19 -1.11 -13.82 -13.09
C ALA A 19 -1.91 -12.92 -12.13
N GLY A 20 -1.21 -12.14 -11.30
CA GLY A 20 -1.87 -11.23 -10.35
C GLY A 20 -2.62 -10.09 -11.04
N LEU A 21 -2.08 -9.56 -12.15
CA LEU A 21 -2.77 -8.52 -12.92
C LEU A 21 -4.05 -9.06 -13.58
N LYS A 22 -4.00 -10.28 -14.15
CA LYS A 22 -5.18 -10.94 -14.72
C LYS A 22 -6.26 -11.19 -13.66
N ILE A 23 -5.86 -11.61 -12.45
CA ILE A 23 -6.77 -11.79 -11.31
C ILE A 23 -7.43 -10.45 -10.94
N PHE A 24 -6.62 -9.40 -10.78
CA PHE A 24 -7.12 -8.07 -10.44
C PHE A 24 -8.12 -7.55 -11.47
N LYS A 25 -7.79 -7.62 -12.77
CA LYS A 25 -8.69 -7.23 -13.88
C LYS A 25 -10.03 -7.97 -13.82
N ARG A 26 -10.00 -9.30 -13.72
CA ARG A 26 -11.23 -10.10 -13.62
C ARG A 26 -12.07 -9.77 -12.39
N TRP A 27 -11.45 -9.49 -11.26
CA TRP A 27 -12.17 -9.06 -10.06
C TRP A 27 -12.78 -7.68 -10.26
N LEU A 28 -12.02 -6.75 -10.85
CA LEU A 28 -12.43 -5.38 -11.10
C LEU A 28 -13.64 -5.29 -12.03
N ASP A 29 -13.62 -6.04 -13.14
CA ASP A 29 -14.72 -6.10 -14.11
C ASP A 29 -16.02 -6.66 -13.48
N ARG A 30 -15.90 -7.57 -12.51
CA ARG A 30 -17.06 -8.14 -11.78
C ARG A 30 -17.57 -7.23 -10.67
N ALA A 31 -16.66 -6.66 -9.87
CA ALA A 31 -17.01 -5.89 -8.67
C ALA A 31 -17.42 -4.44 -8.99
N HIS A 32 -16.93 -3.91 -10.11
CA HIS A 32 -17.09 -2.51 -10.50
C HIS A 32 -17.44 -2.39 -11.98
N SER A 33 -18.41 -3.14 -12.47
CA SER A 33 -18.77 -3.16 -13.90
C SER A 33 -18.97 -1.76 -14.48
N GLY A 34 -18.33 -1.48 -15.62
CA GLY A 34 -18.45 -0.19 -16.30
C GLY A 34 -17.60 0.94 -15.71
N TYR A 35 -16.67 0.65 -14.80
CA TYR A 35 -15.63 1.61 -14.40
C TYR A 35 -14.89 2.14 -15.63
N GLY A 36 -14.64 3.45 -15.67
CA GLY A 36 -13.66 4.01 -16.61
C GLY A 36 -12.25 3.66 -16.17
N SER A 37 -11.21 4.00 -16.92
CA SER A 37 -9.85 3.99 -16.40
C SER A 37 -9.00 4.98 -17.19
N ASP A 38 -8.45 5.98 -16.51
CA ASP A 38 -7.45 6.86 -17.07
C ASP A 38 -6.06 6.25 -16.87
N GLU A 39 -5.88 5.50 -15.78
CA GLU A 39 -4.64 4.85 -15.44
C GLU A 39 -4.88 3.50 -14.76
N GLY A 40 -4.13 2.48 -15.22
CA GLY A 40 -4.36 1.10 -14.85
C GLY A 40 -5.55 0.48 -15.61
N PRO A 41 -6.05 -0.69 -15.21
CA PRO A 41 -5.52 -1.55 -14.15
C PRO A 41 -4.07 -1.97 -14.40
N ALA A 42 -3.19 -1.67 -13.45
CA ALA A 42 -1.75 -1.93 -13.55
C ALA A 42 -1.14 -2.31 -12.18
N ARG A 43 0.09 -2.84 -12.20
CA ARG A 43 0.83 -3.12 -10.96
C ARG A 43 1.31 -1.82 -10.33
N PHE A 44 1.05 -1.65 -9.04
CA PHE A 44 1.60 -0.58 -8.22
C PHE A 44 3.05 -0.93 -7.85
N ARG A 45 4.02 -0.16 -8.32
CA ARG A 45 5.46 -0.37 -8.05
C ARG A 45 6.02 0.81 -7.29
N ASN A 46 6.45 0.57 -6.05
CA ASN A 46 7.10 1.59 -5.25
C ASN A 46 8.07 0.90 -4.27
N ALA A 47 9.33 1.32 -4.27
CA ALA A 47 10.38 0.66 -3.49
C ALA A 47 10.09 0.67 -1.98
N THR A 48 9.57 1.78 -1.45
CA THR A 48 9.19 1.90 -0.03
C THR A 48 8.06 0.94 0.32
N VAL A 49 7.06 0.81 -0.55
CA VAL A 49 5.96 -0.15 -0.37
C VAL A 49 6.46 -1.59 -0.46
N GLU A 50 7.23 -1.93 -1.49
CA GLU A 50 7.76 -3.29 -1.67
C GLU A 50 8.66 -3.72 -0.50
N ALA A 51 9.44 -2.79 0.06
CA ALA A 51 10.29 -3.06 1.23
C ALA A 51 9.50 -3.13 2.57
N ALA A 52 8.32 -2.50 2.67
CA ALA A 52 7.46 -2.58 3.85
C ALA A 52 6.51 -3.81 3.81
N TYR A 53 6.19 -4.30 2.62
CA TYR A 53 5.29 -5.44 2.37
C TYR A 53 6.01 -6.53 1.55
N PRO A 54 6.99 -7.23 2.15
CA PRO A 54 7.78 -8.21 1.43
C PRO A 54 6.89 -9.32 0.84
N GLY A 55 7.13 -9.65 -0.43
CA GLY A 55 6.37 -10.67 -1.16
C GLY A 55 4.96 -10.28 -1.55
N ARG A 56 4.44 -9.12 -1.14
CA ARG A 56 3.10 -8.67 -1.53
C ARG A 56 3.13 -7.87 -2.82
N ARG A 57 1.99 -7.90 -3.52
CA ARG A 57 1.81 -7.19 -4.79
C ARG A 57 0.53 -6.38 -4.71
N PHE A 58 0.65 -5.13 -5.14
CA PHE A 58 -0.44 -4.18 -5.18
C PHE A 58 -0.75 -3.84 -6.63
N TYR A 59 -2.01 -3.58 -6.89
CA TYR A 59 -2.54 -3.20 -8.18
C TYR A 59 -3.47 -2.02 -7.99
N TYR A 60 -3.60 -1.20 -9.02
CA TYR A 60 -4.39 0.01 -8.92
C TYR A 60 -5.17 0.27 -10.18
N VAL A 61 -6.25 1.04 -10.02
CA VAL A 61 -7.01 1.67 -11.08
C VAL A 61 -7.38 3.07 -10.64
N LEU A 62 -7.26 4.03 -11.55
CA LEU A 62 -7.60 5.42 -11.35
C LEU A 62 -8.37 5.90 -12.58
N THR A 63 -9.61 6.35 -12.38
CA THR A 63 -10.41 6.93 -13.46
C THR A 63 -10.30 8.44 -13.54
N TYR A 64 -9.44 9.04 -12.71
CA TYR A 64 -9.33 10.49 -12.67
C TYR A 64 -8.06 10.99 -11.98
N PRO A 65 -7.09 11.57 -12.72
CA PRO A 65 -6.01 12.36 -12.12
C PRO A 65 -6.49 13.76 -11.65
N ARG A 66 -7.76 13.90 -11.23
CA ARG A 66 -8.46 15.05 -10.59
C ARG A 66 -8.27 16.48 -11.15
N GLY A 67 -9.20 16.96 -11.99
CA GLY A 67 -9.66 18.37 -12.04
C GLY A 67 -10.91 18.75 -12.90
N MET A 68 -11.20 18.03 -13.97
CA MET A 68 -12.22 18.24 -15.03
C MET A 68 -13.10 17.00 -15.34
N GLY A 69 -14.36 17.00 -14.88
CA GLY A 69 -15.41 16.08 -15.35
C GLY A 69 -15.40 14.66 -14.75
N ILE A 70 -16.53 14.25 -14.19
CA ILE A 70 -16.71 12.96 -13.51
C ILE A 70 -17.09 11.90 -14.55
N ALA A 71 -16.22 10.93 -14.82
CA ALA A 71 -16.65 9.71 -15.48
C ALA A 71 -17.82 9.13 -14.67
N ARG A 72 -18.89 8.69 -15.36
CA ARG A 72 -20.14 8.22 -14.73
C ARG A 72 -19.93 7.13 -13.66
N ASN A 73 -18.82 6.39 -13.76
CA ASN A 73 -18.40 5.34 -12.83
C ASN A 73 -16.95 5.55 -12.38
N ALA A 74 -16.65 6.72 -11.82
CA ALA A 74 -15.30 7.03 -11.35
C ALA A 74 -14.86 6.10 -10.20
N LEU A 75 -13.62 5.63 -10.24
CA LEU A 75 -13.03 4.68 -9.32
C LEU A 75 -11.54 4.99 -9.10
N SER A 76 -11.17 5.13 -7.83
CA SER A 76 -9.78 5.22 -7.39
C SER A 76 -9.57 4.13 -6.37
N LEU A 77 -8.83 3.08 -6.73
CA LEU A 77 -8.70 1.89 -5.92
C LEU A 77 -7.29 1.33 -6.03
N VAL A 78 -6.72 1.00 -4.88
CA VAL A 78 -5.54 0.14 -4.75
C VAL A 78 -5.97 -1.13 -4.06
N ALA A 79 -5.56 -2.28 -4.58
CA ALA A 79 -5.84 -3.57 -3.99
C ALA A 79 -4.57 -4.43 -3.94
N GLN A 80 -4.47 -5.20 -2.87
CA GLN A 80 -3.50 -6.28 -2.80
C GLN A 80 -4.06 -7.51 -3.51
N VAL A 81 -3.19 -8.26 -4.20
CA VAL A 81 -3.50 -9.64 -4.60
C VAL A 81 -2.57 -10.54 -3.81
N ASP A 82 -3.14 -11.44 -3.00
CA ASP A 82 -2.35 -12.39 -2.22
C ASP A 82 -1.87 -13.59 -3.07
N ASP A 83 -1.06 -14.46 -2.47
CA ASP A 83 -0.46 -15.60 -3.16
C ASP A 83 -1.47 -16.69 -3.54
N HIS A 84 -2.66 -16.66 -2.94
CA HIS A 84 -3.79 -17.53 -3.29
C HIS A 84 -4.67 -16.94 -4.40
N GLY A 85 -4.38 -15.71 -4.84
CA GLY A 85 -5.15 -15.00 -5.86
C GLY A 85 -6.40 -14.29 -5.33
N THR A 86 -6.50 -14.08 -4.02
CA THR A 86 -7.55 -13.26 -3.41
C THR A 86 -7.24 -11.79 -3.62
N VAL A 87 -8.23 -11.02 -4.04
CA VAL A 87 -8.12 -9.56 -4.15
C VAL A 87 -8.64 -8.91 -2.87
N LEU A 88 -7.79 -8.11 -2.24
CA LEU A 88 -8.07 -7.40 -0.98
C LEU A 88 -7.97 -5.88 -1.24
N PRO A 89 -9.11 -5.19 -1.44
CA PRO A 89 -9.13 -3.74 -1.57
C PRO A 89 -8.58 -3.03 -0.33
N LEU A 90 -7.79 -1.98 -0.53
CA LEU A 90 -7.37 -1.10 0.55
C LEU A 90 -8.44 -0.05 0.81
N VAL A 91 -8.97 -0.03 2.03
CA VAL A 91 -10.06 0.87 2.43
C VAL A 91 -9.54 1.79 3.51
N LEU A 92 -9.46 3.09 3.22
CA LEU A 92 -8.84 4.07 4.11
C LEU A 92 -9.44 4.07 5.53
N ALA A 93 -10.76 3.92 5.64
CA ALA A 93 -11.47 3.87 6.92
C ALA A 93 -11.18 2.58 7.73
N SER A 94 -10.48 1.61 7.16
CA SER A 94 -10.17 0.32 7.79
C SER A 94 -8.67 0.05 7.79
N PRO A 95 -7.94 0.43 8.86
CA PRO A 95 -6.52 0.11 9.00
C PRO A 95 -6.21 -1.38 8.85
N ALA A 96 -7.21 -2.26 9.10
CA ALA A 96 -7.07 -3.70 8.94
C ALA A 96 -6.70 -4.11 7.50
N THR A 97 -7.21 -3.43 6.48
CA THR A 97 -6.89 -3.78 5.08
C THR A 97 -5.42 -3.50 4.74
N PHE A 98 -4.78 -2.58 5.45
CA PHE A 98 -3.36 -2.25 5.30
C PHE A 98 -2.44 -3.11 6.18
N ARG A 99 -2.98 -3.85 7.17
CA ARG A 99 -2.15 -4.72 8.03
C ARG A 99 -1.63 -5.95 7.29
N ALA A 100 -2.37 -6.43 6.30
CA ALA A 100 -2.07 -7.70 5.64
C ALA A 100 -0.69 -7.65 4.94
N GLY A 101 0.26 -8.45 5.43
CA GLY A 101 1.61 -8.52 4.87
C GLY A 101 2.51 -7.33 5.20
N LEU A 102 2.04 -6.35 5.98
CA LEU A 102 2.88 -5.26 6.49
C LEU A 102 3.88 -5.84 7.49
N ARG A 103 5.16 -5.48 7.36
CA ARG A 103 6.18 -5.89 8.32
C ARG A 103 5.85 -5.36 9.73
N LYS A 104 6.19 -6.15 10.75
CA LYS A 104 5.98 -5.76 12.15
C LYS A 104 6.89 -4.59 12.52
N VAL A 105 6.35 -3.54 13.12
CA VAL A 105 7.12 -2.38 13.58
C VAL A 105 7.80 -2.66 14.92
N LYS A 106 9.13 -2.71 14.94
CA LYS A 106 9.91 -2.94 16.17
C LYS A 106 10.86 -1.79 16.49
N THR A 107 11.33 -1.09 15.47
CA THR A 107 12.27 0.04 15.57
C THR A 107 11.66 1.34 15.06
N LYS A 108 12.36 2.45 15.28
CA LYS A 108 11.97 3.77 14.76
C LYS A 108 12.01 3.78 13.22
N GLU A 109 12.99 3.10 12.66
CA GLU A 109 13.21 2.92 11.22
C GLU A 109 12.08 2.08 10.61
N ASP A 110 11.63 1.03 11.32
CA ASP A 110 10.43 0.29 10.92
C ASP A 110 9.19 1.16 10.89
N ALA A 111 8.97 1.94 11.94
CA ALA A 111 7.81 2.82 12.05
C ALA A 111 7.79 3.84 10.90
N ARG A 112 8.95 4.44 10.60
CA ARG A 112 9.12 5.39 9.49
C ARG A 112 8.81 4.77 8.14
N GLN A 113 9.43 3.65 7.82
CA GLN A 113 9.26 3.01 6.52
C GLN A 113 7.83 2.46 6.33
N ALA A 114 7.27 1.84 7.37
CA ALA A 114 5.89 1.36 7.36
C ALA A 114 4.88 2.50 7.21
N ALA A 115 5.07 3.61 7.93
CA ALA A 115 4.21 4.79 7.81
C ALA A 115 4.25 5.41 6.40
N ALA A 116 5.44 5.53 5.82
CA ALA A 116 5.61 6.01 4.44
C ALA A 116 4.87 5.11 3.44
N ALA A 117 5.06 3.80 3.53
CA ALA A 117 4.36 2.84 2.66
C ALA A 117 2.84 2.91 2.80
N VAL A 118 2.33 3.00 4.03
CA VAL A 118 0.89 3.13 4.30
C VAL A 118 0.32 4.41 3.70
N LEU A 119 0.99 5.56 3.85
CA LEU A 119 0.51 6.82 3.28
C LEU A 119 0.58 6.84 1.74
N ILE A 120 1.63 6.26 1.15
CA ILE A 120 1.73 6.08 -0.31
C ILE A 120 0.54 5.29 -0.85
N LEU A 121 0.20 4.17 -0.21
CA LEU A 121 -0.95 3.33 -0.59
C LEU A 121 -2.29 4.02 -0.33
N ALA A 122 -2.44 4.67 0.83
CA ALA A 122 -3.68 5.33 1.26
C ALA A 122 -4.08 6.49 0.35
N LEU A 123 -3.11 7.20 -0.22
CA LEU A 123 -3.36 8.30 -1.15
C LEU A 123 -3.53 7.84 -2.61
N GLY A 124 -3.28 6.56 -2.90
CA GLY A 124 -3.48 5.98 -4.22
C GLY A 124 -2.58 6.58 -5.30
N ASP A 125 -1.39 7.07 -4.94
CA ASP A 125 -0.47 7.71 -5.88
C ASP A 125 0.70 6.78 -6.26
N PRO A 126 0.57 6.01 -7.35
CA PRO A 126 1.55 4.99 -7.76
C PRO A 126 2.91 5.56 -8.16
N ALA A 127 2.96 6.83 -8.54
CA ALA A 127 4.18 7.49 -9.04
C ALA A 127 4.57 8.71 -8.19
N GLN A 128 3.98 8.87 -6.99
CA GLN A 128 4.23 10.01 -6.10
C GLN A 128 4.06 11.38 -6.80
N ARG A 129 3.17 11.45 -7.80
CA ARG A 129 2.95 12.64 -8.65
C ARG A 129 2.44 13.85 -7.88
N ARG A 130 1.66 13.64 -6.83
CA ARG A 130 1.14 14.69 -5.95
C ARG A 130 2.10 14.94 -4.81
N TRP A 131 2.45 13.88 -4.10
CA TRP A 131 3.25 13.99 -2.90
C TRP A 131 4.36 12.94 -2.89
N LYS A 132 5.59 13.42 -3.07
CA LYS A 132 6.78 12.65 -2.75
C LYS A 132 6.89 12.52 -1.24
N PHE A 133 6.86 11.29 -0.74
CA PHE A 133 7.09 11.01 0.67
C PHE A 133 8.58 10.86 0.90
N GLU A 134 9.15 11.83 1.60
CA GLU A 134 10.53 11.77 2.05
C GLU A 134 10.56 11.22 3.47
N GLU A 135 11.18 10.06 3.65
CA GLU A 135 11.26 9.41 4.96
C GLU A 135 11.85 10.32 6.04
N SER A 136 12.75 11.25 5.68
CA SER A 136 13.35 12.25 6.55
C SER A 136 12.34 13.26 7.14
N ARG A 137 11.20 13.48 6.49
CA ARG A 137 10.15 14.41 6.94
C ARG A 137 9.18 13.78 7.93
N PHE A 138 9.37 12.50 8.27
CA PHE A 138 8.61 11.86 9.33
C PHE A 138 9.21 12.16 10.70
N THR A 139 8.41 12.77 11.55
CA THR A 139 8.64 12.76 12.99
C THR A 139 8.06 11.47 13.57
N ILE A 140 8.89 10.71 14.27
CA ILE A 140 8.52 9.42 14.88
C ILE A 140 8.64 9.55 16.39
N GLU A 141 7.51 9.37 17.07
CA GLU A 141 7.41 9.37 18.52
C GLU A 141 7.04 7.98 19.01
N ARG A 142 7.71 7.51 20.08
CA ARG A 142 7.39 6.25 20.76
C ARG A 142 6.93 6.56 22.18
N ASN A 143 5.81 5.97 22.58
CA ASN A 143 5.31 6.03 23.95
C ASN A 143 4.77 4.66 24.40
N LYS A 144 4.20 4.59 25.61
CA LYS A 144 3.65 3.35 26.18
C LYS A 144 2.54 2.69 25.34
N ASN A 145 1.85 3.47 24.49
CA ASN A 145 0.77 3.00 23.64
C ASN A 145 1.26 2.54 22.26
N GLY A 146 2.50 2.83 21.87
CA GLY A 146 3.10 2.41 20.61
C GLY A 146 3.86 3.52 19.89
N TRP A 147 3.66 3.62 18.58
CA TRP A 147 4.37 4.53 17.70
C TRP A 147 3.39 5.51 17.03
N VAL A 148 3.75 6.78 17.01
CA VAL A 148 3.04 7.82 16.26
C VAL A 148 4.00 8.38 15.22
N CYS A 149 3.63 8.23 13.95
CA CYS A 149 4.41 8.68 12.81
C CYS A 149 3.68 9.83 12.15
N THR A 150 4.28 11.01 12.13
CA THR A 150 3.67 12.21 11.54
C THR A 150 4.50 12.67 10.35
N TYR A 151 3.87 12.77 9.18
CA TYR A 151 4.45 13.35 7.98
C TYR A 151 3.97 14.79 7.82
N SER A 152 4.91 15.73 7.75
CA SER A 152 4.63 17.14 7.49
C SER A 152 4.78 17.46 6.01
N TYR A 153 3.75 18.05 5.39
CA TYR A 153 3.81 18.64 4.05
C TYR A 153 4.31 20.10 4.09
N GLY A 154 4.57 20.64 5.28
CA GLY A 154 4.91 22.04 5.54
C GLY A 154 4.33 22.47 6.89
N ALA A 155 4.05 23.76 7.07
CA ALA A 155 3.59 24.28 8.37
C ALA A 155 2.18 23.79 8.77
N THR A 156 1.28 23.54 7.81
CA THR A 156 -0.17 23.45 8.10
C THR A 156 -0.79 22.06 7.90
N TYR A 157 -0.24 21.24 7.02
CA TYR A 157 -0.82 19.92 6.68
C TYR A 157 0.05 18.78 7.17
N LEU A 158 -0.58 17.83 7.86
CA LEU A 158 0.09 16.73 8.55
C LEU A 158 -0.70 15.43 8.32
N SER A 159 -0.06 14.42 7.76
CA SER A 159 -0.60 13.05 7.74
C SER A 159 -0.07 12.26 8.93
N ARG A 160 -0.88 11.38 9.52
CA ARG A 160 -0.48 10.56 10.66
C ARG A 160 -0.76 9.07 10.43
N VAL A 161 0.18 8.24 10.87
CA VAL A 161 0.03 6.79 10.96
C VAL A 161 0.38 6.35 12.37
N THR A 162 -0.47 5.53 12.99
CA THR A 162 -0.25 5.04 14.35
C THR A 162 -0.10 3.52 14.38
N PHE A 163 0.81 3.04 15.21
CA PHE A 163 0.99 1.63 15.53
C PHE A 163 0.83 1.44 17.03
N ASP A 164 0.27 0.31 17.45
CA ASP A 164 0.19 -0.04 18.87
C ASP A 164 1.56 -0.46 19.45
N LYS A 165 1.57 -0.80 20.75
CA LYS A 165 2.77 -1.28 21.47
C LYS A 165 3.37 -2.57 20.89
N HIS A 166 2.59 -3.32 20.11
CA HIS A 166 3.04 -4.54 19.44
C HIS A 166 3.51 -4.27 18.01
N GLY A 167 3.47 -3.02 17.55
CA GLY A 167 3.86 -2.65 16.19
C GLY A 167 2.80 -2.95 15.15
N THR A 168 1.54 -3.12 15.56
CA THR A 168 0.40 -3.35 14.66
C THR A 168 -0.24 -2.01 14.28
N LEU A 169 -0.50 -1.80 13.00
CA LEU A 169 -1.12 -0.57 12.48
C LEU A 169 -2.53 -0.37 13.06
N THR A 170 -2.81 0.77 13.68
CA THR A 170 -4.09 1.05 14.34
C THR A 170 -4.83 2.23 13.76
N GLY A 171 -4.16 3.14 13.06
CA GLY A 171 -4.78 4.35 12.54
C GLY A 171 -4.04 4.93 11.35
N ILE A 172 -4.81 5.53 10.44
CA ILE A 172 -4.35 6.24 9.25
C ILE A 172 -5.19 7.52 9.17
N ASP A 173 -4.53 8.67 9.19
CA ASP A 173 -5.15 10.00 9.08
C ASP A 173 -4.40 10.79 7.99
N PRO A 174 -4.73 10.60 6.70
CA PRO A 174 -3.96 11.15 5.59
C PRO A 174 -4.42 12.56 5.22
N ARG A 175 -4.26 13.53 6.12
CA ARG A 175 -4.60 14.93 5.85
C ARG A 175 -3.55 15.58 4.95
N THR A 176 -3.86 15.64 3.66
CA THR A 176 -3.02 16.27 2.64
C THR A 176 -3.45 17.71 2.36
N PRO A 177 -2.52 18.57 1.87
CA PRO A 177 -2.89 19.84 1.27
C PRO A 177 -3.88 19.65 0.10
N PRO A 178 -4.64 20.69 -0.28
CA PRO A 178 -5.27 20.77 -1.58
C PRO A 178 -4.22 20.57 -2.67
N VAL A 179 -4.59 19.89 -3.74
CA VAL A 179 -3.72 19.77 -4.92
C VAL A 179 -3.97 20.99 -5.78
N ALA A 180 -2.90 21.76 -6.00
CA ALA A 180 -2.87 22.89 -6.93
C ALA A 180 -2.86 22.40 -8.38
#